data_AF-A0A2D3UV54-F1
#
_entry.id   AF-A0A2D3UV54-F1
#
_cell.length_a   1.000
_cell.length_b   1.000
_cell.length_c   1.000
_cell.angle_alpha   90.00
_cell.angle_beta   90.00
_cell.angle_gamma   90.00
#
_symmetry.space_group_name_H-M   'P 1'
#
loop_
_entity.id
_entity.type
_entity.pdbx_description
1 polymer ?
#
loop_
_entity_poly.entity_id
_entity_poly.type
_entity_poly.pdbx_seq_one_letter_code
_entity_poly.pdbx_strand_id
1 'polypeptide(L)' 'MAPVQFWSTPLTYLHWAARRKPAIFWSFIVGGMGPITVLVVPPIREYLGDGPRRAIPLTYPIPKGPRNIPTGYDD' A
#
# COMPACT_ATOMS: atom_id res chain seq x y z
N MET A 1 29.36 -30.76 -0.02
CA MET A 1 29.07 -29.85 1.12
C MET A 1 27.56 -29.80 1.28
N ALA A 2 27.03 -30.32 2.39
CA ALA A 2 25.58 -30.39 2.62
C ALA A 2 24.93 -29.01 2.39
N PRO A 3 23.75 -28.92 1.74
CA PRO A 3 23.03 -27.66 1.67
C PRO A 3 22.80 -27.22 3.12
N VAL A 4 23.29 -26.03 3.46
CA VAL A 4 22.96 -25.37 4.73
C VAL A 4 21.47 -25.55 4.96
N GLN A 5 21.10 -26.16 6.08
CA GLN A 5 19.70 -26.40 6.40
C GLN A 5 19.15 -25.16 7.09
N PHE A 6 17.96 -24.73 6.68
CA PHE A 6 17.32 -23.54 7.24
C PHE A 6 17.10 -23.67 8.75
N TRP A 7 16.63 -24.84 9.20
CA TRP A 7 16.26 -25.07 10.61
C TRP A 7 17.43 -25.21 11.57
N SER A 8 18.65 -25.47 11.09
CA SER A 8 19.84 -25.55 11.94
C SER A 8 20.63 -24.24 11.96
N THR A 9 20.71 -23.53 10.83
CA THR A 9 21.54 -22.33 10.68
C THR A 9 20.85 -21.29 9.79
N PRO A 10 19.75 -20.66 10.24
CA PRO A 10 18.91 -19.82 9.39
C PRO A 10 19.65 -18.61 8.81
N LEU A 11 20.49 -17.92 9.60
CA LEU A 11 21.24 -16.76 9.12
C LEU A 11 22.28 -17.14 8.04
N THR A 12 23.00 -18.25 8.26
CA THR A 12 23.95 -18.78 7.27
C THR A 12 23.24 -19.25 6.01
N TYR A 13 22.04 -19.83 6.14
CA TYR A 13 21.20 -20.20 5.00
C TYR A 13 20.79 -18.98 4.17
N LEU A 14 20.33 -17.89 4.81
CA LEU A 14 19.94 -16.66 4.11
C LEU A 14 21.13 -16.04 3.37
N HIS A 15 22.30 -15.96 4.01
CA HIS A 15 23.54 -15.45 3.37
C HIS A 15 23.98 -16.31 2.19
N TRP A 16 23.82 -17.62 2.29
CA TRP A 16 24.09 -18.56 1.20
C TRP A 16 23.06 -18.41 0.06
N ALA A 17 21.77 -18.32 0.39
CA ALA A 17 20.68 -18.21 -0.57
C ALA A 17 20.79 -16.91 -1.38
N ALA A 18 21.14 -15.80 -0.72
CA ALA A 18 21.37 -14.51 -1.36
C ALA A 18 22.46 -14.56 -2.45
N ARG A 19 23.55 -15.32 -2.24
CA ARG A 19 24.68 -15.42 -3.18
C ARG A 19 24.55 -16.55 -4.19
N ARG A 20 24.03 -17.73 -3.80
CA ARG A 20 23.94 -18.92 -4.66
C ARG A 20 22.63 -19.01 -5.45
N LYS A 21 21.54 -18.43 -4.94
CA LYS A 21 20.21 -18.47 -5.56
C LYS A 21 19.57 -17.06 -5.54
N PRO A 22 20.24 -16.05 -6.13
CA PRO A 22 19.84 -14.65 -5.99
C PRO A 22 18.42 -14.40 -6.51
N ALA A 23 18.05 -14.96 -7.67
CA ALA A 23 16.72 -14.76 -8.25
C ALA A 23 15.60 -15.21 -7.30
N ILE A 24 15.72 -16.40 -6.72
CA ILE A 24 14.72 -16.94 -5.79
C ILE A 24 14.68 -16.12 -4.51
N PHE A 25 15.84 -15.88 -3.89
CA PHE A 25 15.94 -15.17 -2.62
C PHE A 25 15.33 -13.76 -2.70
N TRP A 26 15.73 -12.98 -3.69
CA TRP A 26 15.25 -11.61 -3.85
C TRP A 26 13.80 -11.53 -4.34
N SER A 27 13.31 -12.51 -5.10
CA SER A 27 11.88 -12.57 -5.47
C SER A 27 10.98 -12.71 -4.25
N PHE A 28 11.37 -13.54 -3.27
CA PHE A 28 10.62 -13.66 -2.01
C PHE A 28 10.68 -12.38 -1.17
N ILE A 29 11.85 -11.72 -1.10
CA ILE A 29 11.96 -10.46 -0.35
C ILE A 29 11.09 -9.39 -1.01
N VAL A 30 11.26 -9.13 -2.30
CA VAL A 30 10.52 -8.08 -3.00
C VAL A 30 9.02 -8.39 -3.03
N GLY A 31 8.64 -9.64 -3.31
CA GLY A 31 7.25 -10.08 -3.29
C GLY A 31 6.61 -10.01 -1.91
N GLY A 32 7.35 -10.37 -0.85
CA GLY A 32 6.90 -10.31 0.53
C GLY A 32 6.82 -8.89 1.08
N MET A 33 7.68 -7.98 0.64
CA MET A 33 7.66 -6.58 1.06
C MET A 33 6.37 -5.87 0.65
N GLY A 34 5.74 -6.24 -0.47
CA GLY A 34 4.47 -5.65 -0.92
C GLY A 34 3.37 -5.73 0.14
N PRO A 35 2.90 -6.93 0.53
CA PRO A 35 1.89 -7.09 1.58
C PRO A 35 2.29 -6.45 2.92
N ILE A 36 3.57 -6.53 3.30
CA ILE A 36 4.07 -5.90 4.54
C ILE A 36 3.86 -4.39 4.49
N THR A 37 4.24 -3.74 3.38
CA THR A 37 4.08 -2.29 3.24
C THR A 37 2.62 -1.87 3.24
N VAL A 38 1.70 -2.67 2.68
CA VAL A 38 0.26 -2.39 2.73
C VAL A 38 -0.28 -2.33 4.16
N LEU A 39 0.27 -3.14 5.08
CA LEU A 39 -0.16 -3.14 6.48
C LEU A 39 0.57 -2.10 7.33
N VAL A 40 1.86 -1.89 7.09
CA VAL A 40 2.71 -1.05 7.95
C VAL A 40 2.66 0.43 7.56
N VAL A 41 2.57 0.74 6.26
CA VAL A 41 2.69 2.13 5.77
C VAL A 41 1.47 3.01 6.06
N PRO A 42 0.20 2.55 5.94
CA PRO A 42 -0.96 3.39 6.20
C PRO A 42 -0.99 4.06 7.59
N PRO A 43 -0.79 3.35 8.71
CA PRO A 43 -0.82 4.01 10.03
C PRO A 43 0.33 5.01 10.21
N ILE A 44 1.49 4.77 9.59
CA ILE A 44 2.60 5.72 9.60
C ILE A 44 2.24 6.99 8.82
N ARG A 45 1.59 6.85 7.65
CA ARG A 45 1.15 8.00 6.84
C ARG A 45 0.09 8.83 7.57
N GLU A 46 -0.86 8.18 8.22
CA GLU A 46 -1.86 8.85 9.06
C GLU A 46 -1.22 9.61 10.22
N TYR A 47 -0.23 9.02 10.90
CA TYR A 47 0.53 9.69 11.96
C TYR A 47 1.28 10.93 11.48
N LEU A 48 1.79 10.91 10.24
CA LEU A 48 2.47 12.04 9.61
C LEU A 48 1.51 13.08 9.02
N GLY A 49 0.20 12.92 9.19
CA GLY A 49 -0.81 13.85 8.71
C GLY A 49 -1.24 13.64 7.25
N ASP A 50 -0.75 12.60 6.57
CA ASP A 50 -1.21 12.18 5.25
C ASP A 50 -2.43 11.26 5.39
N GLY A 51 -3.55 11.89 5.79
CA GLY A 51 -4.83 11.21 6.01
C GLY A 51 -5.55 10.81 4.72
N PRO A 52 -6.75 10.21 4.83
CA PRO A 52 -7.53 9.80 3.66
C PRO A 52 -7.89 11.00 2.79
N ARG A 53 -7.55 10.91 1.50
CA ARG A 53 -7.92 11.91 0.50
C ARG A 53 -9.44 11.92 0.33
N ARG A 54 -10.02 13.10 0.18
CA ARG A 54 -11.46 13.24 -0.09
C ARG A 54 -11.80 12.57 -1.43
N ALA A 55 -12.91 11.87 -1.47
CA ALA A 55 -13.40 11.26 -2.71
C ALA A 55 -13.75 12.36 -3.73
N ILE A 56 -13.28 12.18 -4.97
CA ILE A 56 -13.63 13.07 -6.08
C ILE A 56 -15.09 12.80 -6.47
N PRO A 57 -15.93 13.85 -6.66
CA PRO A 57 -17.28 13.64 -7.16
C PRO A 57 -17.26 12.98 -8.52
N LEU A 58 -17.97 11.84 -8.66
CA LEU A 58 -18.12 11.13 -9.92
C LEU A 58 -19.34 11.63 -10.74
N THR A 59 -20.18 12.44 -10.11
CA THR A 59 -21.40 13.00 -10.68
C THR A 59 -21.51 14.48 -10.32
N TYR A 60 -22.41 15.18 -11.01
CA TYR A 60 -22.69 16.58 -10.71
C TYR A 60 -23.13 16.70 -9.23
N PRO A 61 -22.47 17.56 -8.42
CA PRO A 61 -22.77 17.68 -7.01
C PRO A 61 -24.10 18.43 -6.82
N ILE A 62 -25.19 17.68 -6.73
CA ILE A 62 -26.51 18.23 -6.45
C ILE A 62 -26.59 18.61 -4.96
N PRO A 63 -26.83 19.88 -4.61
CA PRO A 63 -27.04 20.29 -3.24
C PRO A 63 -28.22 19.54 -2.62
N LYS A 64 -28.08 19.12 -1.36
CA LYS A 64 -29.18 18.52 -0.61
C LYS A 64 -30.15 19.61 -0.16
N GLY A 65 -31.45 19.39 -0.33
CA GLY A 65 -32.49 20.26 0.23
C GLY A 65 -33.55 20.70 -0.79
N PRO A 66 -34.52 21.50 -0.33
CA PRO A 66 -35.57 22.03 -1.19
C PRO A 66 -35.01 23.07 -2.18
N ARG A 67 -35.72 23.26 -3.29
CA ARG A 67 -35.36 24.26 -4.31
C ARG A 67 -35.54 25.68 -3.76
N ASN A 68 -34.49 26.49 -3.84
CA ASN A 68 -34.59 27.94 -3.68
C ASN A 68 -34.88 28.56 -5.04
N ILE A 69 -35.99 29.29 -5.16
CA ILE A 69 -36.39 29.96 -6.41
C ILE A 69 -35.52 31.22 -6.56
N PRO A 70 -34.64 31.30 -7.57
CA PRO A 70 -33.86 32.51 -7.82
C PRO A 70 -34.76 33.59 -8.45
N THR A 71 -34.41 34.85 -8.23
CA THR A 71 -35.01 36.01 -8.91
C THR A 71 -34.06 36.54 -9.98
N GLY A 72 -34.57 37.00 -11.12
CA GLY A 72 -33.78 37.54 -12.23
C GLY A 72 -33.52 36.52 -13.35
N TYR A 73 -33.27 37.03 -14.57
CA TYR A 73 -33.38 36.28 -15.84
C TYR A 73 -34.83 35.90 -16.21
N ASP A 74 -35.81 36.60 -15.64
CA ASP A 74 -37.18 36.63 -16.18
C ASP A 74 -37.15 37.37 -17.54
N ASP A 75 -38.00 36.94 -18.48
CA ASP A 75 -38.05 37.43 -19.88
C ASP A 75 -38.06 38.97 -20.05
#